data_AF-A0ABD2D735-F1
#
_entry.id   AF-A0ABD2D735-F1
#
_cell.length_a   1.000
_cell.length_b   1.000
_cell.length_c   1.000
_cell.angle_alpha   90.00
_cell.angle_beta   90.00
_cell.angle_gamma   90.00
#
_symmetry.space_group_name_H-M   'P 1'
#
loop_
_entity.id
_entity.type
_entity.pdbx_description
1 polymer ?
#
loop_
_entity_poly.entity_id
_entity_poly.type
_entity_poly.pdbx_seq_one_letter_code
_entity_poly.pdbx_strand_id
1 'polypeptide(L)'
;VLESAMLSPINSMEYLLLKTLVAGTIWNLKDIIPCKSQAEIINAILKILSEVLEMDAGETVIQMKEAETQRLKTLAETEEIVKNANGADLIEDDEMEEIPHKKKVRRKTFASDLLPPTEKELRETIALLTAQQTALELIVNMCCSEDPSDDEWEELSSSDESDMFMENSFSECSGQLLSPLCLSHEIHTALTNYLIPKKIFEKTAFPNSIAVDLCSRNPTWKPLIRKMNTIQCRALMCLQSLVSLLDMDHLGGAPALQTLAQHLSQLLFSQPDFAKHADFLEAISSALRALLQTMASKNISQCLAPDQLMTLCKVGIHSSNVGVRVNVVSILGITGSILAKEDGTLETLKSIGCFLLEVATKDPSLVVAGEALDALFDVFADGKEAERASIQIKLLSTLKEFQPVFKMK
;
A
#
# COMPACT_ATOMS: atom_id res chain seq x y z
N VAL A 1 12.70 8.30 27.87
CA VAL A 1 12.13 9.59 27.42
C VAL A 1 11.42 9.44 26.08
N LEU A 2 12.08 8.99 25.00
CA LEU A 2 11.44 8.77 23.70
C LEU A 2 10.37 7.65 23.77
N GLU A 3 10.69 6.52 24.41
CA GLU A 3 9.74 5.44 24.69
C GLU A 3 8.55 5.92 25.54
N SER A 4 8.80 6.73 26.57
CA SER A 4 7.76 7.34 27.41
C SER A 4 6.88 8.35 26.67
N ALA A 5 7.43 9.03 25.65
CA ALA A 5 6.68 9.90 24.75
C ALA A 5 5.86 9.07 23.73
N MET A 6 6.46 8.03 23.15
CA MET A 6 5.77 7.09 22.25
C MET A 6 4.64 6.31 22.95
N LEU A 7 4.76 6.05 24.25
CA LEU A 7 3.76 5.34 25.06
C LEU A 7 2.84 6.28 25.88
N SER A 8 2.94 7.60 25.67
CA SER A 8 2.05 8.56 26.33
C SER A 8 0.58 8.30 25.96
N PRO A 9 -0.36 8.37 26.94
CA PRO A 9 -1.78 8.05 26.76
C PRO A 9 -2.58 9.18 26.07
N ILE A 10 -1.91 10.18 25.51
CA ILE A 10 -2.57 11.24 24.74
C ILE A 10 -3.06 10.63 23.43
N ASN A 11 -4.38 10.66 23.22
CA ASN A 11 -5.06 9.95 22.11
C ASN A 11 -5.62 10.88 21.03
N SER A 12 -5.03 12.07 20.79
CA SER A 12 -5.42 12.86 19.61
C SER A 12 -4.82 12.26 18.34
N MET A 13 -5.47 12.48 17.20
CA MET A 13 -5.00 11.98 15.91
C MET A 13 -3.71 12.69 15.48
N GLU A 14 -3.56 13.97 15.84
CA GLU A 14 -2.29 14.69 15.69
C GLU A 14 -1.14 14.02 16.46
N TYR A 15 -1.44 13.49 17.65
CA TYR A 15 -0.44 12.78 18.45
C TYR A 15 -0.09 11.42 17.85
N LEU A 16 -1.08 10.71 17.29
CA LEU A 16 -0.82 9.48 16.54
C LEU A 16 0.07 9.74 15.33
N LEU A 17 -0.21 10.78 14.55
CA LEU A 17 0.66 11.19 13.44
C LEU A 17 2.08 11.50 13.93
N LEU A 18 2.23 12.24 15.03
CA LEU A 18 3.54 12.51 15.61
C LEU A 18 4.28 11.21 15.98
N LYS A 19 3.61 10.25 16.64
CA LYS A 19 4.20 8.94 16.96
C LYS A 19 4.65 8.20 15.70
N THR A 20 3.84 8.19 14.64
CA THR A 20 4.19 7.56 13.36
C THR A 20 5.43 8.20 12.73
N LEU A 21 5.50 9.53 12.72
CA LEU A 21 6.64 10.26 12.17
C LEU A 21 7.92 10.00 12.99
N VAL A 22 7.80 9.95 14.31
CA VAL A 22 8.93 9.58 15.19
C VAL A 22 9.35 8.13 14.91
N ALA A 23 8.42 7.20 14.75
CA ALA A 23 8.72 5.81 14.40
C ALA A 23 9.49 5.70 13.08
N GLY A 24 9.06 6.44 12.04
CA GLY A 24 9.79 6.51 10.77
C GLY A 24 11.17 7.13 10.88
N THR A 25 11.31 8.17 11.71
CA THR A 25 12.62 8.80 11.98
C THR A 25 13.58 7.81 12.64
N ILE A 26 13.10 7.04 13.62
CA ILE A 26 13.91 6.02 14.30
C ILE A 26 14.30 4.91 13.33
N TRP A 27 13.37 4.45 12.48
CA TRP A 27 13.65 3.45 11.45
C TRP A 27 14.78 3.90 10.50
N ASN A 28 14.76 5.16 10.07
CA ASN A 28 15.83 5.71 9.22
C ASN A 28 17.20 5.83 9.93
N LEU A 29 17.22 5.71 11.26
CA LEU A 29 18.45 5.74 12.06
C LEU A 29 18.84 4.34 12.58
N LYS A 30 18.19 3.28 12.10
CA LYS A 30 18.36 1.88 12.57
C LYS A 30 19.83 1.44 12.60
N ASP A 31 20.64 1.90 11.66
CA ASP A 31 22.03 1.50 11.49
C ASP A 31 22.97 2.10 12.55
N ILE A 32 22.50 3.13 13.29
CA ILE A 32 23.23 3.78 14.38
C ILE A 32 22.74 3.28 15.76
N ILE A 33 21.63 2.53 15.78
CA ILE A 33 21.03 2.02 17.01
C ILE A 33 21.83 0.81 17.51
N PRO A 34 22.21 0.75 18.81
CA PRO A 34 22.93 -0.40 19.36
C PRO A 34 22.17 -1.71 19.13
N CYS A 35 22.84 -2.76 18.64
CA CYS A 35 22.23 -4.05 18.30
C CYS A 35 21.38 -4.64 19.43
N LYS A 36 21.82 -4.47 20.69
CA LYS A 36 21.11 -4.94 21.90
C LYS A 36 19.71 -4.33 22.09
N SER A 37 19.41 -3.20 21.44
CA SER A 37 18.13 -2.49 21.54
C SER A 37 17.34 -2.52 20.22
N GLN A 38 17.89 -3.08 19.14
CA GLN A 38 17.23 -3.08 17.84
C GLN A 38 15.91 -3.85 17.85
N ALA A 39 15.88 -5.06 18.43
CA ALA A 39 14.66 -5.86 18.52
C ALA A 39 13.54 -5.15 19.31
N GLU A 40 13.88 -4.53 20.44
CA GLU A 40 12.93 -3.74 21.25
C GLU A 40 12.39 -2.54 20.47
N ILE A 41 13.26 -1.87 19.71
CA ILE A 41 12.91 -0.70 18.91
C ILE A 41 12.05 -1.08 17.70
N ILE A 42 12.35 -2.18 17.00
CA ILE A 42 11.53 -2.73 15.93
C ILE A 42 10.13 -3.05 16.45
N ASN A 43 10.03 -3.69 17.62
CA ASN A 43 8.75 -3.97 18.25
C ASN A 43 7.99 -2.68 18.62
N ALA A 44 8.66 -1.69 19.19
CA ALA A 44 8.05 -0.41 19.53
C ALA A 44 7.52 0.34 18.28
N ILE A 45 8.31 0.35 17.19
CA ILE A 45 7.90 0.93 15.91
C ILE A 45 6.67 0.20 15.38
N LEU A 46 6.72 -1.12 15.22
CA LEU A 46 5.61 -1.89 14.66
C LEU A 46 4.36 -1.85 15.54
N LYS A 47 4.51 -1.73 16.86
CA LYS A 47 3.38 -1.47 17.76
C LYS A 47 2.66 -0.17 17.41
N ILE A 48 3.40 0.93 17.21
CA ILE A 48 2.82 2.23 16.86
C ILE A 48 2.14 2.17 15.50
N LEU A 49 2.78 1.53 14.51
CA LEU A 49 2.16 1.35 13.19
C LEU A 49 0.89 0.51 13.31
N SER A 50 0.90 -0.52 14.15
CA SER A 50 -0.25 -1.36 14.44
C SER A 50 -1.41 -0.58 15.08
N GLU A 51 -1.14 0.27 16.06
CA GLU A 51 -2.15 1.13 16.72
C GLU A 51 -2.80 2.09 15.70
N VAL A 52 -2.01 2.68 14.81
CA VAL A 52 -2.49 3.61 13.77
C VAL A 52 -3.35 2.91 12.72
N LEU A 53 -2.93 1.71 12.29
CA LEU A 53 -3.67 0.90 11.33
C LEU A 53 -4.96 0.31 11.92
N GLU A 54 -5.06 0.15 13.24
CA GLU A 54 -6.27 -0.35 13.89
C GLU A 54 -7.47 0.60 13.77
N MET A 55 -7.21 1.90 13.65
CA MET A 55 -8.29 2.90 13.59
C MET A 55 -9.08 2.84 12.29
N ASP A 56 -10.41 2.78 12.36
CA ASP A 56 -11.26 2.86 11.17
C ASP A 56 -11.33 4.31 10.66
N ALA A 57 -10.83 4.53 9.45
CA ALA A 57 -10.79 5.84 8.80
C ALA A 57 -12.19 6.36 8.47
N GLY A 58 -13.08 5.49 8.00
CA GLY A 58 -14.45 5.86 7.62
C GLY A 58 -15.28 6.23 8.84
N GLU A 59 -15.21 5.41 9.89
CA GLU A 59 -15.86 5.69 11.17
C GLU A 59 -15.33 6.99 11.79
N THR A 60 -14.01 7.21 11.77
CA THR A 60 -13.43 8.46 12.28
C THR A 60 -13.92 9.67 11.50
N VAL A 61 -14.02 9.60 10.16
CA VAL A 61 -14.57 10.67 9.33
C VAL A 61 -16.02 10.99 9.73
N ILE A 62 -16.85 9.96 9.93
CA ILE A 62 -18.25 10.11 10.35
C ILE A 62 -18.31 10.82 11.71
N GLN A 63 -17.61 10.28 12.71
CA GLN A 63 -17.59 10.83 14.08
C GLN A 63 -17.09 12.27 14.13
N MET A 64 -16.00 12.57 13.42
CA MET A 64 -15.42 13.92 13.38
C MET A 64 -16.35 14.90 12.68
N LYS A 65 -17.08 14.46 11.65
CA LYS A 65 -18.07 15.32 10.98
C LYS A 65 -19.29 15.60 11.86
N GLU A 66 -19.74 14.61 12.61
CA GLU A 66 -20.81 14.78 13.60
C GLU A 66 -20.39 15.74 14.71
N ALA A 67 -19.17 15.60 15.23
CA ALA A 67 -18.60 16.48 16.25
C ALA A 67 -18.49 17.93 15.76
N GLU A 68 -18.01 18.15 14.52
CA GLU A 68 -17.97 19.48 13.90
C GLU A 68 -19.38 20.09 13.82
N THR A 69 -20.36 19.29 13.39
CA THR A 69 -21.75 19.73 13.24
C THR A 69 -22.37 20.12 14.58
N GLN A 70 -22.15 19.31 15.63
CA GLN A 70 -22.61 19.60 16.99
C GLN A 70 -21.95 20.88 17.53
N ARG A 71 -20.63 21.02 17.37
CA ARG A 71 -19.89 22.21 17.80
C ARG A 71 -20.41 23.49 17.13
N LEU A 72 -20.69 23.44 15.83
CA LEU A 72 -21.25 24.57 15.09
C LEU A 72 -22.67 24.93 15.55
N LYS A 73 -23.52 23.93 15.86
CA LYS A 73 -24.84 24.16 16.44
C LYS A 73 -24.77 24.85 17.80
N THR A 74 -23.93 24.34 18.70
CA THR A 74 -23.74 24.94 20.04
C THR A 74 -23.19 26.36 19.97
N LEU A 75 -22.30 26.65 19.02
CA LEU A 75 -21.77 28.00 18.81
C LEU A 75 -22.88 28.96 18.33
N ALA A 76 -23.72 28.52 17.39
CA ALA A 76 -24.85 29.31 16.90
C ALA A 76 -25.88 29.59 18.02
N GLU A 77 -26.22 28.59 18.83
CA GLU A 77 -27.11 28.74 19.99
C GLU A 77 -26.54 29.72 21.03
N THR A 78 -25.23 29.67 21.27
CA THR A 78 -24.55 30.57 22.22
C THR A 78 -24.53 32.01 21.69
N GLU A 79 -24.33 32.21 20.38
CA GLU A 79 -24.40 33.52 19.76
C GLU A 79 -25.82 34.12 19.79
N GLU A 80 -26.87 33.30 19.62
CA GLU A 80 -28.26 33.73 19.75
C GLU A 80 -28.60 34.14 21.19
N ILE A 81 -28.15 33.39 22.20
CA ILE A 81 -28.36 33.72 23.62
C ILE A 81 -27.68 35.04 23.97
N VAL A 82 -26.46 35.28 23.50
CA VAL A 82 -25.73 36.55 23.75
C VAL A 82 -26.38 37.73 23.01
N LYS A 83 -26.90 37.54 21.79
CA LYS A 83 -27.64 38.58 21.07
C LYS A 83 -28.96 38.93 21.76
N ASN A 84 -29.68 37.93 22.27
CA ASN A 84 -30.94 38.13 22.98
C ASN A 84 -30.75 38.74 24.37
N ALA A 85 -29.65 38.44 25.06
CA ALA A 85 -29.31 39.04 26.35
C ALA A 85 -28.89 40.53 26.25
N ASN A 86 -28.33 40.94 25.11
CA ASN A 86 -27.91 42.33 24.85
C ASN A 86 -29.01 43.16 24.15
N GLY A 87 -30.19 42.59 23.89
CA GLY A 87 -31.33 43.26 23.23
C GLY A 87 -32.35 43.87 24.19
N ALA A 88 -32.14 43.78 25.50
CA ALA A 88 -32.97 44.41 26.51
C ALA A 88 -32.17 45.52 27.22
N ASP A 89 -32.70 46.74 27.19
CA ASP A 89 -32.19 47.99 27.76
C ASP A 89 -31.09 48.73 27.00
N LEU A 90 -31.51 49.44 25.95
CA LEU A 90 -31.02 50.79 25.68
C LEU A 90 -32.23 51.74 25.69
N ILE A 91 -32.61 52.19 26.89
CA ILE A 91 -33.30 53.46 27.04
C ILE A 91 -32.23 54.53 26.84
N GLU A 92 -32.39 55.35 25.80
CA GLU A 92 -31.64 56.59 25.63
C GLU A 92 -31.93 57.49 26.84
N ASP A 93 -30.90 57.82 27.61
CA ASP A 93 -30.89 59.08 28.34
C ASP A 93 -29.47 59.65 28.42
N ASP A 94 -29.46 60.96 28.29
CA ASP A 94 -28.33 61.85 28.03
C ASP A 94 -27.48 62.13 29.29
N GLU A 95 -26.30 62.71 29.07
CA GLU A 95 -25.39 63.37 30.03
C GLU A 95 -24.23 62.60 30.74
N MET A 96 -23.02 62.94 30.25
CA MET A 96 -21.74 63.28 30.92
C MET A 96 -20.89 62.30 31.77
N GLU A 97 -19.64 62.21 31.28
CA GLU A 97 -18.32 62.13 31.95
C GLU A 97 -17.79 60.86 32.66
N GLU A 98 -16.68 60.39 32.07
CA GLU A 98 -15.42 59.92 32.68
C GLU A 98 -15.28 58.54 33.38
N ILE A 99 -14.47 57.69 32.70
CA ILE A 99 -13.36 56.80 33.16
C ILE A 99 -13.46 55.35 32.60
N PRO A 100 -12.46 54.85 31.85
CA PRO A 100 -12.46 53.47 31.37
C PRO A 100 -11.69 52.55 32.34
N HIS A 101 -12.39 51.64 33.03
CA HIS A 101 -11.77 50.52 33.74
C HIS A 101 -11.95 49.20 32.98
N LYS A 102 -11.18 49.00 31.90
CA LYS A 102 -10.99 47.67 31.30
C LYS A 102 -9.82 46.95 31.98
N LYS A 103 -10.08 46.18 33.04
CA LYS A 103 -9.15 45.13 33.50
C LYS A 103 -9.23 43.94 32.54
N LYS A 104 -8.41 43.95 31.49
CA LYS A 104 -8.12 42.77 30.68
C LYS A 104 -7.33 41.76 31.53
N VAL A 105 -8.00 40.71 32.00
CA VAL A 105 -7.34 39.50 32.51
C VAL A 105 -6.58 38.88 31.34
N ARG A 106 -5.26 39.05 31.34
CA ARG A 106 -4.33 38.49 30.35
C ARG A 106 -4.21 36.99 30.58
N ARG A 107 -5.18 36.21 30.08
CA ARG A 107 -5.03 34.77 29.94
C ARG A 107 -3.99 34.54 28.85
N LYS A 108 -2.88 33.88 29.20
CA LYS A 108 -1.84 33.48 28.23
C LYS A 108 -2.46 32.45 27.29
N THR A 109 -2.95 32.91 26.15
CA THR A 109 -3.44 32.05 25.07
C THR A 109 -2.24 31.57 24.26
N PHE A 110 -2.00 30.26 24.31
CA PHE A 110 -1.06 29.58 23.43
C PHE A 110 -1.50 29.78 21.98
N ALA A 111 -0.55 29.77 21.05
CA ALA A 111 -0.74 30.02 19.61
C ALA A 111 -1.81 29.14 18.90
N SER A 112 -2.41 28.18 19.59
CA SER A 112 -3.56 27.38 19.12
C SER A 112 -4.85 28.21 18.97
N ASP A 113 -5.01 29.31 19.73
CA ASP A 113 -6.20 30.19 19.69
C ASP A 113 -6.21 31.18 18.49
N LEU A 114 -5.17 31.17 17.64
CA LEU A 114 -5.06 32.06 16.48
C LEU A 114 -5.48 31.38 15.17
N LEU A 115 -5.77 30.08 15.18
CA LEU A 115 -6.38 29.39 14.06
C LEU A 115 -7.90 29.40 14.24
N PRO A 116 -8.69 29.73 13.20
CA PRO A 116 -10.13 29.75 13.34
C PRO A 116 -10.61 28.35 13.82
N PRO A 117 -11.46 28.27 14.87
CA PRO A 117 -11.95 27.01 15.46
C PRO A 117 -12.66 26.07 14.49
N THR A 118 -12.91 26.52 13.26
CA THR A 118 -13.69 25.88 12.21
C THR A 118 -13.05 24.65 11.57
N GLU A 119 -11.81 24.28 11.91
CA GLU A 119 -11.12 23.17 11.22
C GLU A 119 -10.52 22.10 12.15
N LYS A 120 -10.82 22.12 13.46
CA LYS A 120 -10.20 21.17 14.40
C LYS A 120 -10.47 19.72 14.02
N GLU A 121 -11.73 19.35 13.82
CA GLU A 121 -12.16 17.99 13.50
C GLU A 121 -11.63 17.52 12.13
N LEU A 122 -11.63 18.43 11.16
CA LEU A 122 -11.04 18.19 9.85
C LEU A 122 -9.53 17.94 9.96
N ARG A 123 -8.82 18.73 10.76
CA ARG A 123 -7.37 18.57 10.97
C ARG A 123 -7.02 17.27 11.67
N GLU A 124 -7.76 16.89 12.71
CA GLU A 124 -7.59 15.60 13.39
C GLU A 124 -7.82 14.44 12.40
N THR A 125 -8.84 14.54 11.55
CA THR A 125 -9.10 13.53 10.51
C THR A 125 -7.96 13.46 9.49
N ILE A 126 -7.47 14.61 9.02
CA ILE A 126 -6.31 14.68 8.11
C ILE A 126 -5.07 14.06 8.78
N ALA A 127 -4.86 14.31 10.07
CA ALA A 127 -3.74 13.76 10.82
C ALA A 127 -3.80 12.23 10.86
N LEU A 128 -4.96 11.64 11.16
CA LEU A 128 -5.14 10.19 11.14
C LEU A 128 -4.87 9.59 9.76
N LEU A 129 -5.49 10.14 8.71
CA LEU A 129 -5.33 9.61 7.35
C LEU A 129 -3.87 9.70 6.89
N THR A 130 -3.17 10.77 7.27
CA THR A 130 -1.75 10.95 6.98
C THR A 130 -0.89 9.96 7.78
N ALA A 131 -1.23 9.69 9.04
CA ALA A 131 -0.57 8.70 9.87
C ALA A 131 -0.70 7.29 9.26
N GLN A 132 -1.90 6.91 8.82
CA GLN A 132 -2.14 5.62 8.18
C GLN A 132 -1.40 5.47 6.86
N GLN A 133 -1.42 6.49 6.01
CA GLN A 133 -0.65 6.48 4.78
C GLN A 133 0.85 6.31 5.07
N THR A 134 1.39 7.08 6.02
CA THR A 134 2.80 7.01 6.41
C THR A 134 3.16 5.65 7.02
N ALA A 135 2.27 5.06 7.83
CA ALA A 135 2.49 3.75 8.42
C ALA A 135 2.61 2.65 7.36
N LEU A 136 1.74 2.68 6.35
CA LEU A 136 1.80 1.73 5.23
C LEU A 136 3.09 1.88 4.42
N GLU A 137 3.50 3.11 4.13
CA GLU A 137 4.75 3.39 3.41
C GLU A 137 5.99 2.95 4.22
N LEU A 138 5.98 3.14 5.54
CA LEU A 138 7.05 2.66 6.43
C LEU A 138 7.14 1.13 6.45
N ILE A 139 6.00 0.43 6.49
CA ILE A 139 5.99 -1.05 6.47
C ILE A 139 6.54 -1.57 5.15
N VAL A 140 6.15 -0.98 4.01
CA VAL A 140 6.73 -1.33 2.71
C VAL A 140 8.25 -1.19 2.74
N ASN A 141 8.76 -0.05 3.22
CA ASN A 141 10.20 0.18 3.32
C ASN A 141 10.91 -0.81 4.26
N MET A 142 10.25 -1.26 5.33
CA MET A 142 10.77 -2.30 6.22
C MET A 142 10.80 -3.69 5.55
N CYS A 143 9.96 -3.92 4.54
CA CYS A 143 9.85 -5.18 3.82
C CYS A 143 10.74 -5.26 2.59
N CYS A 144 11.35 -4.15 2.17
CA CYS A 144 12.34 -4.12 1.10
C CYS A 144 13.73 -4.38 1.70
N SER A 145 14.39 -5.47 1.33
CA SER A 145 15.82 -5.62 1.62
C SER A 145 16.61 -4.62 0.77
N GLU A 146 17.54 -3.88 1.40
CA GLU A 146 18.60 -3.16 0.71
C GLU A 146 19.69 -4.14 0.23
N ASP A 147 19.30 -5.30 -0.33
CA ASP A 147 20.29 -6.10 -1.04
C ASP A 147 20.62 -5.34 -2.32
N PRO A 148 21.91 -5.09 -2.62
CA PRO A 148 22.30 -4.65 -3.95
C PRO A 148 21.73 -5.68 -4.92
N SER A 149 20.93 -5.21 -5.87
CA SER A 149 20.38 -6.00 -6.96
C SER A 149 21.46 -6.89 -7.57
N ASP A 150 21.03 -8.05 -8.07
CA ASP A 150 21.73 -9.04 -8.92
C ASP A 150 22.34 -8.45 -10.22
N ASP A 151 22.91 -7.25 -10.17
CA ASP A 151 23.66 -6.61 -11.26
C ASP A 151 25.13 -7.08 -11.30
N GLU A 152 25.53 -8.01 -10.42
CA GLU A 152 26.70 -8.87 -10.65
C GLU A 152 26.29 -10.09 -11.50
N TRP A 153 25.75 -9.83 -12.69
CA TRP A 153 26.05 -10.72 -13.79
C TRP A 153 27.56 -10.60 -14.01
N GLU A 154 28.34 -11.45 -13.35
CA GLU A 154 29.72 -11.67 -13.76
C GLU A 154 29.66 -12.00 -15.25
N GLU A 155 30.08 -11.04 -16.08
CA GLU A 155 30.46 -11.30 -17.44
C GLU A 155 31.55 -12.37 -17.37
N LEU A 156 31.15 -13.65 -17.50
CA LEU A 156 32.06 -14.75 -17.74
C LEU A 156 32.67 -14.56 -19.13
N SER A 157 33.55 -13.58 -19.22
CA SER A 157 34.49 -13.37 -20.30
C SER A 157 35.86 -13.80 -19.78
N SER A 158 36.31 -14.92 -20.32
CA SER A 158 37.56 -15.62 -20.03
C SER A 158 38.79 -14.72 -19.89
N SER A 159 39.58 -14.92 -18.83
CA SER A 159 41.04 -14.90 -18.92
C SER A 159 41.69 -15.57 -17.72
N ASP A 160 42.69 -16.38 -18.04
CA ASP A 160 43.58 -17.17 -17.20
C ASP A 160 44.55 -16.32 -16.35
N GLU A 161 45.21 -16.98 -15.39
CA GLU A 161 46.43 -16.61 -14.63
C GLU A 161 46.31 -15.95 -13.22
N SER A 162 46.59 -16.81 -12.22
CA SER A 162 47.54 -16.61 -11.09
C SER A 162 47.12 -16.00 -9.74
N ASP A 163 47.18 -16.91 -8.75
CA ASP A 163 47.85 -16.85 -7.43
C ASP A 163 47.51 -15.83 -6.33
N MET A 164 47.11 -16.46 -5.21
CA MET A 164 47.49 -16.19 -3.81
C MET A 164 47.29 -14.79 -3.26
N PHE A 165 46.36 -14.65 -2.30
CA PHE A 165 46.68 -14.10 -0.97
C PHE A 165 45.62 -14.55 0.05
N MET A 166 46.01 -15.51 0.91
CA MET A 166 45.36 -15.71 2.21
C MET A 166 45.83 -14.55 3.11
N GLU A 167 44.90 -13.76 3.64
CA GLU A 167 45.17 -13.00 4.86
C GLU A 167 44.11 -13.31 5.91
N ASN A 168 44.59 -13.97 6.96
CA ASN A 168 43.90 -14.19 8.22
C ASN A 168 43.55 -12.86 8.87
N SER A 169 42.28 -12.67 9.24
CA SER A 169 41.93 -11.88 10.41
C SER A 169 41.01 -12.68 11.32
N PHE A 170 41.64 -13.47 12.21
CA PHE A 170 41.01 -13.92 13.45
C PHE A 170 40.67 -12.69 14.29
N SER A 171 39.38 -12.38 14.40
CA SER A 171 38.81 -11.53 15.44
C SER A 171 37.77 -12.36 16.19
N GLU A 172 38.22 -13.20 17.12
CA GLU A 172 37.35 -13.80 18.11
C GLU A 172 36.93 -12.77 19.17
N CYS A 173 35.64 -12.81 19.51
CA CYS A 173 35.05 -12.43 20.81
C CYS A 173 34.56 -10.98 20.99
N SER A 174 33.36 -10.67 20.47
CA SER A 174 32.18 -10.29 21.29
C SER A 174 31.04 -9.74 20.41
N GLY A 175 29.93 -10.47 20.35
CA GLY A 175 28.71 -10.09 19.64
C GLY A 175 28.64 -10.73 18.27
N GLN A 176 27.90 -11.84 18.17
CA GLN A 176 27.31 -12.27 16.91
C GLN A 176 26.52 -11.07 16.36
N LEU A 177 27.13 -10.38 15.40
CA LEU A 177 26.51 -9.34 14.59
C LEU A 177 25.26 -9.97 13.98
N LEU A 178 24.09 -9.46 14.39
CA LEU A 178 22.84 -9.80 13.73
C LEU A 178 23.01 -9.39 12.27
N SER A 179 23.20 -10.38 11.40
CA SER A 179 23.33 -10.14 9.96
C SER A 179 21.99 -9.60 9.42
N PRO A 180 21.93 -9.09 8.18
CA PRO A 180 20.67 -8.69 7.54
C PRO A 180 19.53 -9.74 7.66
N LEU A 181 19.89 -11.02 7.80
CA LEU A 181 18.97 -12.14 8.03
C LEU A 181 18.27 -12.09 9.39
N CYS A 182 18.95 -11.60 10.43
CA CYS A 182 18.37 -11.46 11.77
C CYS A 182 17.35 -10.32 11.79
N LEU A 183 17.72 -9.14 11.28
CA LEU A 183 16.80 -8.00 11.18
C LEU A 183 15.51 -8.40 10.46
N SER A 184 15.63 -9.18 9.38
CA SER A 184 14.48 -9.75 8.66
C SER A 184 13.60 -10.64 9.56
N HIS A 185 14.19 -11.51 10.37
CA HIS A 185 13.44 -12.36 11.31
C HIS A 185 12.74 -11.57 12.42
N GLU A 186 13.39 -10.55 13.00
CA GLU A 186 12.76 -9.70 14.01
C GLU A 186 11.58 -8.91 13.42
N ILE A 187 11.71 -8.40 12.20
CA ILE A 187 10.63 -7.72 11.48
C ILE A 187 9.48 -8.69 11.23
N HIS A 188 9.73 -9.88 10.69
CA HIS A 188 8.69 -10.89 10.42
C HIS A 188 7.92 -11.29 11.70
N THR A 189 8.66 -11.52 12.78
CA THR A 189 8.10 -11.88 14.08
C THR A 189 7.22 -10.75 14.62
N ALA A 190 7.69 -9.51 14.58
CA ALA A 190 6.94 -8.36 15.05
C ALA A 190 5.71 -8.05 14.17
N LEU A 191 5.82 -8.16 12.84
CA LEU A 191 4.68 -8.05 11.92
C LEU A 191 3.56 -9.02 12.30
N THR A 192 3.93 -10.27 12.58
CA THR A 192 3.01 -11.34 12.96
C THR A 192 2.40 -11.07 14.35
N ASN A 193 3.22 -10.75 15.35
CA ASN A 193 2.79 -10.48 16.72
C ASN A 193 1.76 -9.34 16.81
N TYR A 194 1.93 -8.30 16.00
CA TYR A 194 1.03 -7.15 15.97
C TYR A 194 -0.10 -7.26 14.94
N LEU A 195 -0.28 -8.45 14.33
CA LEU A 195 -1.31 -8.74 13.34
C LEU A 195 -1.35 -7.74 12.17
N ILE A 196 -0.18 -7.23 11.78
CA ILE A 196 -0.04 -6.21 10.73
C ILE A 196 -0.61 -6.69 9.38
N PRO A 197 -0.36 -7.93 8.91
CA PRO A 197 -0.96 -8.43 7.67
C PRO A 197 -2.49 -8.35 7.68
N LYS A 198 -3.13 -8.71 8.79
CA LYS A 198 -4.59 -8.63 8.95
C LYS A 198 -5.09 -7.18 8.91
N LYS A 199 -4.42 -6.28 9.63
CA LYS A 199 -4.78 -4.86 9.66
C LYS A 199 -4.63 -4.20 8.28
N ILE A 200 -3.59 -4.55 7.52
CA ILE A 200 -3.39 -4.08 6.15
C ILE A 200 -4.48 -4.62 5.23
N PHE A 201 -4.82 -5.91 5.34
CA PHE A 201 -5.91 -6.52 4.59
C PHE A 201 -7.21 -5.73 4.77
N GLU A 202 -7.58 -5.38 6.00
CA GLU A 202 -8.77 -4.56 6.29
C GLU A 202 -8.73 -3.19 5.60
N LYS A 203 -7.55 -2.57 5.45
CA LYS A 203 -7.38 -1.27 4.74
C LYS A 203 -7.48 -1.36 3.23
N THR A 204 -7.46 -2.55 2.63
CA THR A 204 -7.62 -2.69 1.17
C THR A 204 -9.07 -2.54 0.71
N ALA A 205 -10.05 -2.60 1.62
CA ALA A 205 -11.45 -2.39 1.31
C ALA A 205 -11.71 -0.98 0.77
N PHE A 206 -12.79 -0.82 -0.03
CA PHE A 206 -13.21 0.51 -0.45
C PHE A 206 -13.55 1.39 0.77
N PRO A 207 -13.31 2.70 0.69
CA PRO A 207 -13.71 3.61 1.75
C PRO A 207 -15.22 3.48 2.06
N ASN A 208 -15.56 3.61 3.34
CA ASN A 208 -16.93 3.53 3.83
C ASN A 208 -17.85 4.47 3.02
N SER A 209 -18.91 3.92 2.44
CA SER A 209 -19.82 4.67 1.55
C SER A 209 -20.49 5.85 2.23
N ILE A 210 -20.86 5.71 3.52
CA ILE A 210 -21.44 6.78 4.32
C ILE A 210 -20.44 7.92 4.50
N ALA A 211 -19.19 7.59 4.82
CA ALA A 211 -18.11 8.58 4.95
C ALA A 211 -17.83 9.31 3.62
N VAL A 212 -17.84 8.58 2.49
CA VAL A 212 -17.67 9.14 1.14
C VAL A 212 -18.83 10.08 0.79
N ASP A 213 -20.06 9.70 1.07
CA ASP A 213 -21.25 10.52 0.81
C ASP A 213 -21.23 11.81 1.65
N LEU A 214 -20.87 11.70 2.93
CA LEU A 214 -20.70 12.85 3.82
C LEU A 214 -19.65 13.81 3.28
N CYS A 215 -18.47 13.31 2.91
CA CYS A 215 -17.40 14.13 2.36
C CYS A 215 -17.81 14.77 1.02
N SER A 216 -18.53 14.04 0.17
CA SER A 216 -18.94 14.52 -1.16
C SER A 216 -19.89 15.73 -1.08
N ARG A 217 -20.74 15.78 -0.05
CA ARG A 217 -21.70 16.86 0.19
C ARG A 217 -21.06 18.10 0.85
N ASN A 218 -19.84 17.99 1.36
CA ASN A 218 -19.17 19.04 2.14
C ASN A 218 -17.87 19.48 1.44
N PRO A 219 -17.82 20.68 0.83
CA PRO A 219 -16.66 21.11 0.03
C PRO A 219 -15.31 21.04 0.76
N THR A 220 -15.27 21.37 2.06
CA THR A 220 -14.05 21.32 2.89
C THR A 220 -13.61 19.89 3.22
N TRP A 221 -14.54 18.93 3.26
CA TRP A 221 -14.27 17.52 3.57
C TRP A 221 -14.05 16.67 2.31
N LYS A 222 -14.51 17.13 1.14
CA LYS A 222 -14.37 16.45 -0.15
C LYS A 222 -12.95 15.93 -0.45
N PRO A 223 -11.84 16.65 -0.13
CA PRO A 223 -10.49 16.14 -0.33
C PRO A 223 -10.15 14.86 0.45
N LEU A 224 -10.87 14.55 1.54
CA LEU A 224 -10.63 13.35 2.34
C LEU A 224 -10.96 12.06 1.57
N ILE A 225 -11.88 12.11 0.60
CA ILE A 225 -12.19 10.97 -0.28
C ILE A 225 -10.92 10.51 -1.00
N ARG A 226 -10.15 11.46 -1.55
CA ARG A 226 -8.88 11.15 -2.21
C ARG A 226 -7.86 10.56 -1.23
N LYS A 227 -7.80 11.08 0.00
CA LYS A 227 -6.91 10.54 1.05
C LYS A 227 -7.28 9.10 1.43
N MET A 228 -8.56 8.79 1.62
CA MET A 228 -9.02 7.43 1.90
C MET A 228 -8.71 6.47 0.74
N ASN A 229 -8.96 6.89 -0.51
CA ASN A 229 -8.55 6.11 -1.69
C ASN A 229 -7.03 5.91 -1.77
N THR A 230 -6.25 6.92 -1.37
CA THR A 230 -4.78 6.81 -1.33
C THR A 230 -4.35 5.75 -0.30
N ILE A 231 -4.96 5.73 0.89
CA ILE A 231 -4.70 4.69 1.90
C ILE A 231 -5.02 3.31 1.35
N GLN A 232 -6.16 3.15 0.66
CA GLN A 232 -6.52 1.88 0.02
C GLN A 232 -5.44 1.42 -0.97
N CYS A 233 -4.98 2.31 -1.86
CA CYS A 233 -3.93 2.00 -2.83
C CYS A 233 -2.60 1.66 -2.14
N ARG A 234 -2.23 2.40 -1.08
CA ARG A 234 -1.03 2.10 -0.28
C ARG A 234 -1.15 0.77 0.46
N ALA A 235 -2.33 0.41 0.94
CA ALA A 235 -2.58 -0.87 1.59
C ALA A 235 -2.44 -2.04 0.61
N LEU A 236 -2.94 -1.88 -0.63
CA LEU A 236 -2.75 -2.86 -1.70
C LEU A 236 -1.27 -3.03 -2.09
N MET A 237 -0.51 -1.95 -2.21
CA MET A 237 0.94 -2.02 -2.44
C MET A 237 1.67 -2.67 -1.26
N CYS A 238 1.29 -2.33 -0.02
CA CYS A 238 1.84 -2.96 1.17
C CYS A 238 1.54 -4.45 1.24
N LEU A 239 0.33 -4.85 0.85
CA LEU A 239 -0.07 -6.24 0.75
C LEU A 239 0.78 -6.99 -0.28
N GLN A 240 1.07 -6.39 -1.44
CA GLN A 240 1.98 -6.98 -2.43
C GLN A 240 3.35 -7.29 -1.80
N SER A 241 3.97 -6.33 -1.10
CA SER A 241 5.26 -6.55 -0.42
C SER A 241 5.19 -7.67 0.62
N LEU A 242 4.14 -7.68 1.46
CA LEU A 242 3.98 -8.71 2.50
C LEU A 242 3.77 -10.11 1.92
N VAL A 243 3.00 -10.25 0.85
CA VAL A 243 2.72 -11.54 0.22
C VAL A 243 3.95 -12.11 -0.48
N SER A 244 4.85 -11.26 -0.95
CA SER A 244 6.14 -11.67 -1.53
C SER A 244 7.19 -12.01 -0.46
N LEU A 245 7.15 -11.34 0.71
CA LEU A 245 8.16 -11.47 1.75
C LEU A 245 7.86 -12.57 2.78
N LEU A 246 6.59 -12.69 3.21
CA LEU A 246 6.21 -13.54 4.32
C LEU A 246 5.90 -14.97 3.86
N ASP A 247 6.31 -15.95 4.68
CA ASP A 247 5.87 -17.33 4.50
C ASP A 247 4.35 -17.47 4.67
N MET A 248 3.80 -18.50 4.00
CA MET A 248 2.36 -18.78 4.01
C MET A 248 1.78 -18.87 5.42
N ASP A 249 2.52 -19.43 6.38
CA ASP A 249 2.05 -19.59 7.76
C ASP A 249 1.85 -18.24 8.45
N HIS A 250 2.74 -17.27 8.20
CA HIS A 250 2.61 -15.90 8.72
C HIS A 250 1.47 -15.11 8.06
N LEU A 251 1.05 -15.54 6.86
CA LEU A 251 -0.09 -14.98 6.13
C LEU A 251 -1.44 -15.65 6.49
N GLY A 252 -1.44 -16.65 7.38
CA GLY A 252 -2.65 -17.37 7.81
C GLY A 252 -2.98 -18.63 6.99
N GLY A 253 -2.01 -19.16 6.24
CA GLY A 253 -2.15 -20.41 5.49
C GLY A 253 -2.90 -20.28 4.15
N ALA A 254 -3.05 -21.40 3.45
CA ALA A 254 -3.76 -21.46 2.17
C ALA A 254 -5.20 -20.91 2.20
N PRO A 255 -6.02 -21.12 3.26
CA PRO A 255 -7.37 -20.55 3.33
C PRO A 255 -7.38 -19.01 3.35
N ALA A 256 -6.39 -18.40 4.01
CA ALA A 256 -6.26 -16.94 4.06
C ALA A 256 -5.90 -16.38 2.67
N LEU A 257 -4.99 -17.03 1.94
CA LEU A 257 -4.64 -16.64 0.57
C LEU A 257 -5.82 -16.77 -0.39
N GLN A 258 -6.63 -17.83 -0.26
CA GLN A 258 -7.86 -17.97 -1.05
C GLN A 258 -8.88 -16.88 -0.73
N THR A 259 -9.07 -16.56 0.55
CA THR A 259 -9.95 -15.47 0.99
C THR A 259 -9.47 -14.13 0.43
N LEU A 260 -8.16 -13.89 0.45
CA LEU A 260 -7.55 -12.70 -0.12
C LEU A 260 -7.77 -12.63 -1.64
N ALA A 261 -7.62 -13.75 -2.36
CA ALA A 261 -7.84 -13.79 -3.80
C ALA A 261 -9.29 -13.46 -4.17
N GLN A 262 -10.26 -13.99 -3.41
CA GLN A 262 -11.69 -13.66 -3.56
C GLN A 262 -11.94 -12.17 -3.33
N HIS A 263 -11.35 -11.62 -2.27
CA HIS A 263 -11.47 -10.20 -1.93
C HIS A 263 -10.91 -9.29 -3.02
N LEU A 264 -9.68 -9.55 -3.52
CA LEU A 264 -9.09 -8.76 -4.60
C LEU A 264 -9.90 -8.86 -5.90
N SER A 265 -10.43 -10.05 -6.22
CA SER A 265 -11.35 -10.23 -7.35
C SER A 265 -12.61 -9.38 -7.20
N GLN A 266 -13.26 -9.42 -6.02
CA GLN A 266 -14.44 -8.60 -5.75
C GLN A 266 -14.14 -7.10 -5.85
N LEU A 267 -13.01 -6.63 -5.31
CA LEU A 267 -12.60 -5.23 -5.41
C LEU A 267 -12.42 -4.80 -6.88
N LEU A 268 -11.76 -5.63 -7.69
CA LEU A 268 -11.48 -5.33 -9.08
C LEU A 268 -12.75 -5.27 -9.94
N PHE A 269 -13.69 -6.20 -9.75
CA PHE A 269 -14.86 -6.36 -10.62
C PHE A 269 -16.16 -5.73 -10.07
N SER A 270 -16.16 -5.17 -8.87
CA SER A 270 -17.34 -4.50 -8.30
C SER A 270 -17.60 -3.09 -8.84
N GLN A 271 -16.59 -2.43 -9.42
CA GLN A 271 -16.71 -1.09 -9.97
C GLN A 271 -16.82 -1.18 -11.51
N PRO A 272 -17.89 -0.67 -12.15
CA PRO A 272 -18.05 -0.75 -13.61
C PRO A 272 -17.01 0.08 -14.39
N ASP A 273 -16.34 1.03 -13.73
CA ASP A 273 -15.43 2.01 -14.32
C ASP A 273 -13.99 1.89 -13.76
N PHE A 274 -13.58 0.73 -13.24
CA PHE A 274 -12.26 0.55 -12.60
C PHE A 274 -11.07 0.96 -13.49
N ALA A 275 -11.24 0.87 -14.82
CA ALA A 275 -10.26 1.29 -15.82
C ALA A 275 -9.85 2.78 -15.73
N LYS A 276 -10.70 3.64 -15.14
CA LYS A 276 -10.46 5.10 -15.02
C LYS A 276 -9.54 5.45 -13.84
N HIS A 277 -9.28 4.50 -12.94
CA HIS A 277 -8.51 4.72 -11.72
C HIS A 277 -7.14 4.07 -11.83
N ALA A 278 -6.21 4.72 -12.56
CA ALA A 278 -4.89 4.16 -12.86
C ALA A 278 -4.11 3.72 -11.61
N ASP A 279 -4.04 4.56 -10.57
CA ASP A 279 -3.33 4.25 -9.32
C ASP A 279 -3.91 3.02 -8.61
N PHE A 280 -5.25 2.92 -8.58
CA PHE A 280 -5.94 1.78 -7.99
C PHE A 280 -5.70 0.50 -8.81
N LEU A 281 -5.81 0.60 -10.13
CA LEU A 281 -5.61 -0.52 -11.05
C LEU A 281 -4.17 -1.03 -10.98
N GLU A 282 -3.18 -0.14 -10.87
CA GLU A 282 -1.79 -0.52 -10.63
C GLU A 282 -1.63 -1.24 -9.31
N ALA A 283 -2.14 -0.66 -8.21
CA ALA A 283 -2.00 -1.25 -6.88
C ALA A 283 -2.68 -2.63 -6.76
N ILE A 284 -3.91 -2.77 -7.27
CA ILE A 284 -4.64 -4.03 -7.20
C ILE A 284 -4.05 -5.10 -8.12
N SER A 285 -3.58 -4.72 -9.32
CA SER A 285 -2.93 -5.67 -10.23
C SER A 285 -1.57 -6.13 -9.69
N SER A 286 -0.80 -5.25 -9.05
CA SER A 286 0.44 -5.62 -8.35
C SER A 286 0.16 -6.62 -7.22
N ALA A 287 -0.83 -6.34 -6.35
CA ALA A 287 -1.20 -7.23 -5.26
C ALA A 287 -1.70 -8.59 -5.77
N LEU A 288 -2.53 -8.59 -6.80
CA LEU A 288 -3.04 -9.81 -7.41
C LEU A 288 -1.93 -10.65 -8.05
N ARG A 289 -0.99 -10.01 -8.77
CA ARG A 289 0.19 -10.67 -9.34
C ARG A 289 1.01 -11.38 -8.27
N ALA A 290 1.39 -10.66 -7.22
CA ALA A 290 2.17 -11.22 -6.10
C ALA A 290 1.44 -12.40 -5.44
N LEU A 291 0.13 -12.26 -5.21
CA LEU A 291 -0.69 -13.33 -4.65
C LEU A 291 -0.74 -14.57 -5.54
N LEU A 292 -1.01 -14.41 -6.82
CA LEU A 292 -1.07 -15.53 -7.76
C LEU A 292 0.29 -16.22 -7.87
N GLN A 293 1.38 -15.47 -7.89
CA GLN A 293 2.74 -16.03 -7.86
C GLN A 293 2.97 -16.88 -6.60
N THR A 294 2.65 -16.34 -5.43
CA THR A 294 2.81 -17.06 -4.15
C THR A 294 1.92 -18.31 -4.12
N MET A 295 0.66 -18.23 -4.56
CA MET A 295 -0.24 -19.38 -4.66
C MET A 295 0.28 -20.44 -5.62
N ALA A 296 0.80 -20.02 -6.79
CA ALA A 296 1.38 -20.90 -7.80
C ALA A 296 2.57 -21.70 -7.26
N SER A 297 3.51 -21.02 -6.62
CA SER A 297 4.72 -21.64 -6.03
C SER A 297 4.40 -22.69 -4.96
N LYS A 298 3.21 -22.61 -4.35
CA LYS A 298 2.74 -23.49 -3.28
C LYS A 298 1.65 -24.48 -3.75
N ASN A 299 1.38 -24.56 -5.05
CA ASN A 299 0.35 -25.41 -5.65
C ASN A 299 -1.06 -25.20 -5.05
N ILE A 300 -1.40 -23.96 -4.71
CA ILE A 300 -2.74 -23.59 -4.25
C ILE A 300 -3.60 -23.29 -5.49
N SER A 301 -4.77 -23.91 -5.57
CA SER A 301 -5.72 -23.68 -6.68
C SER A 301 -6.08 -22.20 -6.81
N GLN A 302 -6.06 -21.70 -8.06
CA GLN A 302 -6.36 -20.31 -8.37
C GLN A 302 -7.84 -19.98 -8.16
N CYS A 303 -8.11 -18.71 -7.85
CA CYS A 303 -9.46 -18.24 -7.53
C CYS A 303 -10.15 -17.49 -8.68
N LEU A 304 -9.43 -17.12 -9.75
CA LEU A 304 -9.99 -16.33 -10.86
C LEU A 304 -10.50 -17.23 -11.98
N ALA A 305 -11.75 -17.02 -12.38
CA ALA A 305 -12.30 -17.68 -13.56
C ALA A 305 -11.60 -17.15 -14.83
N PRO A 306 -11.38 -17.99 -15.87
CA PRO A 306 -10.75 -17.58 -17.12
C PRO A 306 -11.38 -16.33 -17.77
N ASP A 307 -12.72 -16.18 -17.70
CA ASP A 307 -13.42 -15.03 -18.25
C ASP A 307 -13.10 -13.72 -17.52
N GLN A 308 -12.96 -13.78 -16.18
CA GLN A 308 -12.57 -12.62 -15.35
C GLN A 308 -11.14 -12.20 -15.67
N LEU A 309 -10.23 -13.17 -15.78
CA LEU A 309 -8.85 -12.95 -16.18
C LEU A 309 -8.77 -12.26 -17.55
N MET A 310 -9.46 -12.79 -18.56
CA MET A 310 -9.45 -12.19 -19.90
C MET A 310 -10.07 -10.79 -19.91
N THR A 311 -11.06 -10.52 -19.05
CA THR A 311 -11.63 -9.17 -18.89
C THR A 311 -10.61 -8.19 -18.31
N LEU A 312 -9.92 -8.58 -17.24
CA LEU A 312 -8.81 -7.78 -16.68
C LEU A 312 -7.75 -7.50 -17.74
N CYS A 313 -7.39 -8.50 -18.55
CA CYS A 313 -6.33 -8.36 -19.54
C CYS A 313 -6.68 -7.40 -20.67
N LYS A 314 -7.91 -7.53 -21.20
CA LYS A 314 -8.42 -6.61 -22.22
C LYS A 314 -8.47 -5.18 -21.73
N VAL A 315 -8.85 -4.94 -20.47
CA VAL A 315 -8.91 -3.58 -19.92
C VAL A 315 -7.51 -3.06 -19.61
N GLY A 316 -6.70 -3.86 -18.92
CA GLY A 316 -5.41 -3.43 -18.39
C GLY A 316 -4.36 -3.18 -19.46
N ILE A 317 -4.36 -3.91 -20.58
CA ILE A 317 -3.38 -3.70 -21.66
C ILE A 317 -3.57 -2.38 -22.41
N HIS A 318 -4.75 -1.78 -22.36
CA HIS A 318 -5.00 -0.45 -22.92
C HIS A 318 -4.70 0.67 -21.93
N SER A 319 -4.23 0.34 -20.72
CA SER A 319 -3.83 1.34 -19.73
C SER A 319 -2.63 2.14 -20.22
N SER A 320 -2.67 3.46 -20.02
CA SER A 320 -1.52 4.33 -20.24
C SER A 320 -0.39 4.04 -19.24
N ASN A 321 -0.69 3.43 -18.11
CA ASN A 321 0.28 3.07 -17.09
C ASN A 321 1.03 1.78 -17.47
N VAL A 322 2.34 1.88 -17.66
CA VAL A 322 3.23 0.75 -18.00
C VAL A 322 3.18 -0.33 -16.91
N GLY A 323 3.17 0.05 -15.63
CA GLY A 323 3.12 -0.90 -14.50
C GLY A 323 1.87 -1.78 -14.53
N VAL A 324 0.71 -1.20 -14.85
CA VAL A 324 -0.53 -1.97 -15.06
C VAL A 324 -0.37 -2.99 -16.18
N ARG A 325 0.21 -2.59 -17.32
CA ARG A 325 0.38 -3.48 -18.47
C ARG A 325 1.33 -4.63 -18.15
N VAL A 326 2.47 -4.34 -17.50
CA VAL A 326 3.39 -5.36 -16.99
C VAL A 326 2.65 -6.33 -16.07
N ASN A 327 1.98 -5.83 -15.04
CA ASN A 327 1.29 -6.69 -14.07
C ASN A 327 0.26 -7.63 -14.72
N VAL A 328 -0.50 -7.14 -15.69
CA VAL A 328 -1.51 -7.91 -16.42
C VAL A 328 -0.88 -9.03 -17.24
N VAL A 329 0.24 -8.73 -17.90
CA VAL A 329 0.99 -9.72 -18.68
C VAL A 329 1.58 -10.79 -17.76
N SER A 330 2.18 -10.41 -16.64
CA SER A 330 2.70 -11.37 -15.65
C SER A 330 1.58 -12.24 -15.08
N ILE A 331 0.43 -11.66 -14.73
CA ILE A 331 -0.74 -12.41 -14.23
C ILE A 331 -1.15 -13.49 -15.25
N LEU A 332 -1.16 -13.16 -16.55
CA LEU A 332 -1.42 -14.15 -17.60
C LEU A 332 -0.34 -15.23 -17.69
N GLY A 333 0.94 -14.86 -17.55
CA GLY A 333 2.05 -15.80 -17.53
C GLY A 333 1.92 -16.82 -16.40
N ILE A 334 1.68 -16.32 -15.19
CA ILE A 334 1.48 -17.14 -13.98
C ILE A 334 0.26 -18.06 -14.15
N THR A 335 -0.86 -17.51 -14.62
CA THR A 335 -2.06 -18.33 -14.77
C THR A 335 -1.89 -19.36 -15.88
N GLY A 336 -1.30 -18.97 -17.01
CA GLY A 336 -1.09 -19.88 -18.13
C GLY A 336 -0.12 -21.02 -17.80
N SER A 337 0.94 -20.77 -17.03
CA SER A 337 1.90 -21.82 -16.62
C SER A 337 1.29 -22.86 -15.67
N ILE A 338 0.28 -22.48 -14.89
CA ILE A 338 -0.53 -23.42 -14.11
C ILE A 338 -1.46 -24.20 -15.04
N LEU A 339 -2.21 -23.52 -15.91
CA LEU A 339 -3.17 -24.15 -16.83
C LEU A 339 -2.48 -25.13 -17.80
N ALA A 340 -1.22 -24.89 -18.16
CA ALA A 340 -0.41 -25.76 -19.01
C ALA A 340 -0.28 -27.19 -18.45
N LYS A 341 -0.41 -27.35 -17.13
CA LYS A 341 -0.28 -28.63 -16.41
C LYS A 341 -1.63 -29.32 -16.20
N GLU A 342 -2.74 -28.70 -16.59
CA GLU A 342 -4.09 -29.22 -16.44
C GLU A 342 -4.66 -29.69 -17.78
N ASP A 343 -5.43 -30.79 -17.76
CA ASP A 343 -6.10 -31.28 -18.96
C ASP A 343 -7.30 -30.38 -19.35
N GLY A 344 -7.59 -30.27 -20.65
CA GLY A 344 -8.77 -29.55 -21.14
C GLY A 344 -8.63 -28.02 -21.18
N THR A 345 -7.42 -27.49 -21.00
CA THR A 345 -7.12 -26.04 -21.00
C THR A 345 -6.68 -25.49 -22.36
N LEU A 346 -6.64 -26.34 -23.40
CA LEU A 346 -6.11 -26.03 -24.74
C LEU A 346 -6.58 -24.68 -25.32
N GLU A 347 -7.90 -24.45 -25.36
CA GLU A 347 -8.46 -23.24 -25.97
C GLU A 347 -8.15 -21.98 -25.16
N THR A 348 -8.07 -22.11 -23.83
CA THR A 348 -7.64 -21.03 -22.95
C THR A 348 -6.16 -20.71 -23.19
N LEU A 349 -5.29 -21.72 -23.27
CA LEU A 349 -3.85 -21.54 -23.56
C LEU A 349 -3.60 -20.93 -24.94
N LYS A 350 -4.37 -21.31 -25.95
CA LYS A 350 -4.33 -20.64 -27.27
C LYS A 350 -4.68 -19.16 -27.16
N SER A 351 -5.73 -18.83 -26.41
CA SER A 351 -6.17 -17.45 -26.20
C SER A 351 -5.11 -16.62 -25.46
N ILE A 352 -4.51 -17.19 -24.41
CA ILE A 352 -3.41 -16.58 -23.66
C ILE A 352 -2.19 -16.38 -24.57
N GLY A 353 -1.75 -17.41 -25.29
CA GLY A 353 -0.58 -17.32 -26.17
C GLY A 353 -0.75 -16.32 -27.31
N CYS A 354 -1.91 -16.28 -27.97
CA CYS A 354 -2.21 -15.26 -28.99
C CYS A 354 -2.17 -13.84 -28.41
N PHE A 355 -2.72 -13.64 -27.22
CA PHE A 355 -2.70 -12.34 -26.54
C PHE A 355 -1.27 -11.92 -26.19
N LEU A 356 -0.48 -12.80 -25.55
CA LEU A 356 0.90 -12.50 -25.18
C LEU A 356 1.77 -12.22 -26.41
N LEU A 357 1.58 -12.97 -27.51
CA LEU A 357 2.26 -12.69 -28.79
C LEU A 357 1.90 -11.32 -29.36
N GLU A 358 0.63 -10.93 -29.30
CA GLU A 358 0.19 -9.61 -29.72
C GLU A 358 0.87 -8.51 -28.88
N VAL A 359 0.94 -8.68 -27.55
CA VAL A 359 1.60 -7.73 -26.66
C VAL A 359 3.11 -7.64 -26.92
N ALA A 360 3.79 -8.79 -26.98
CA ALA A 360 5.23 -8.85 -27.23
C ALA A 360 5.62 -8.14 -28.54
N THR A 361 4.81 -8.29 -29.58
CA THR A 361 5.10 -7.73 -30.91
C THR A 361 4.67 -6.28 -31.07
N LYS A 362 3.56 -5.85 -30.44
CA LYS A 362 2.94 -4.54 -30.71
C LYS A 362 3.07 -3.51 -29.58
N ASP A 363 3.34 -3.89 -28.33
CA ASP A 363 3.44 -2.89 -27.26
C ASP A 363 4.60 -1.91 -27.54
N PRO A 364 4.38 -0.59 -27.34
CA PRO A 364 5.43 0.41 -27.52
C PRO A 364 6.51 0.35 -26.44
N SER A 365 6.21 -0.20 -25.26
CA SER A 365 7.17 -0.32 -24.15
C SER A 365 7.97 -1.61 -24.27
N LEU A 366 9.30 -1.49 -24.33
CA LEU A 366 10.20 -2.64 -24.28
C LEU A 366 10.05 -3.46 -22.99
N VAL A 367 9.75 -2.81 -21.86
CA VAL A 367 9.54 -3.49 -20.58
C VAL A 367 8.32 -4.41 -20.66
N VAL A 368 7.22 -3.93 -21.25
CA VAL A 368 5.99 -4.74 -21.41
C VAL A 368 6.20 -5.85 -22.44
N ALA A 369 6.89 -5.54 -23.55
CA ALA A 369 7.20 -6.54 -24.56
C ALA A 369 8.12 -7.64 -24.02
N GLY A 370 9.12 -7.29 -23.21
CA GLY A 370 10.02 -8.22 -22.53
C GLY A 370 9.28 -9.12 -21.55
N GLU A 371 8.44 -8.54 -20.69
CA GLU A 371 7.58 -9.30 -19.79
C GLU A 371 6.66 -10.27 -20.55
N ALA A 372 6.13 -9.87 -21.70
CA ALA A 372 5.27 -10.73 -22.51
C ALA A 372 6.03 -11.90 -23.14
N LEU A 373 7.31 -11.71 -23.48
CA LEU A 373 8.16 -12.81 -23.92
C LEU A 373 8.49 -13.77 -22.77
N ASP A 374 8.79 -13.24 -21.59
CA ASP A 374 9.05 -14.04 -20.39
C ASP A 374 7.83 -14.91 -20.05
N ALA A 375 6.64 -14.28 -20.00
CA ALA A 375 5.38 -14.97 -19.82
C ALA A 375 5.10 -16.02 -20.91
N LEU A 376 5.46 -15.77 -22.19
CA LEU A 376 5.34 -16.80 -23.24
C LEU A 376 6.22 -18.00 -22.95
N PHE A 377 7.45 -17.77 -22.50
CA PHE A 377 8.37 -18.86 -22.19
C PHE A 377 7.88 -19.65 -20.98
N ASP A 378 7.41 -19.00 -19.93
CA ASP A 378 6.85 -19.67 -18.75
C ASP A 378 5.62 -20.51 -19.07
N VAL A 379 4.69 -19.99 -19.89
CA VAL A 379 3.44 -20.68 -20.25
C VAL A 379 3.70 -21.89 -21.15
N PHE A 380 4.66 -21.78 -22.07
CA PHE A 380 4.93 -22.80 -23.08
C PHE A 380 6.20 -23.62 -22.83
N ALA A 381 6.80 -23.51 -21.63
CA ALA A 381 7.99 -24.27 -21.24
C ALA A 381 7.70 -25.77 -21.07
N ASP A 382 6.55 -26.13 -20.51
CA ASP A 382 6.18 -27.52 -20.20
C ASP A 382 4.65 -27.70 -20.19
N GLY A 383 4.19 -28.91 -20.51
CA GLY A 383 2.77 -29.28 -20.51
C GLY A 383 2.24 -29.70 -21.89
N LYS A 384 1.49 -30.82 -21.92
CA LYS A 384 0.95 -31.40 -23.17
C LYS A 384 -0.01 -30.44 -23.90
N GLU A 385 -0.88 -29.78 -23.14
CA GLU A 385 -1.83 -28.83 -23.72
C GLU A 385 -1.12 -27.55 -24.20
N ALA A 386 -0.08 -27.10 -23.50
CA ALA A 386 0.75 -25.99 -23.92
C ALA A 386 1.51 -26.30 -25.21
N GLU A 387 2.14 -27.47 -25.33
CA GLU A 387 2.80 -27.92 -26.56
C GLU A 387 1.81 -27.91 -27.73
N ARG A 388 0.64 -28.52 -27.55
CA ARG A 388 -0.40 -28.56 -28.59
C ARG A 388 -0.93 -27.17 -28.96
N ALA A 389 -1.10 -26.29 -27.99
CA ALA A 389 -1.49 -24.89 -28.22
C ALA A 389 -0.40 -24.15 -29.02
N SER A 390 0.87 -24.30 -28.65
CA SER A 390 2.01 -23.63 -29.29
C SER A 390 2.10 -23.94 -30.79
N ILE A 391 1.83 -25.19 -31.17
CA ILE A 391 1.80 -25.63 -32.57
C ILE A 391 0.62 -24.98 -33.31
N GLN A 392 -0.57 -24.97 -32.69
CA GLN A 392 -1.77 -24.41 -33.32
C GLN A 392 -1.70 -22.89 -33.52
N ILE A 393 -1.07 -22.16 -32.59
CA ILE A 393 -0.85 -20.71 -32.71
C ILE A 393 0.41 -20.35 -33.53
N LYS A 394 1.15 -21.37 -34.01
CA LYS A 394 2.42 -21.20 -34.76
C LYS A 394 3.48 -20.40 -34.01
N LEU A 395 3.57 -20.59 -32.68
CA LEU A 395 4.39 -19.79 -31.77
C LEU A 395 5.83 -19.62 -32.26
N LEU A 396 6.52 -20.72 -32.58
CA LEU A 396 7.92 -20.71 -33.02
C LEU A 396 8.13 -19.93 -34.33
N SER A 397 7.19 -20.01 -35.27
CA SER A 397 7.29 -19.27 -36.55
C SER A 397 7.23 -17.77 -36.28
N THR A 398 6.24 -17.36 -35.50
CA THR A 398 6.02 -15.95 -35.14
C THR A 398 7.22 -15.38 -34.37
N LEU A 399 7.77 -16.13 -33.42
CA LEU A 399 8.94 -15.69 -32.65
C LEU A 399 10.21 -15.55 -33.51
N LYS A 400 10.42 -16.44 -34.50
CA LYS A 400 11.54 -16.33 -35.45
C LYS A 400 11.44 -15.08 -36.32
N GLU A 401 10.24 -14.76 -36.78
CA GLU A 401 9.98 -13.55 -37.56
C GLU A 401 10.14 -12.28 -36.71
N PHE A 402 9.78 -12.35 -35.42
CA PHE A 402 9.88 -11.24 -34.50
C PHE A 402 11.29 -10.97 -33.97
N GLN A 403 12.12 -12.01 -33.77
CA GLN A 403 13.48 -11.90 -33.22
C GLN A 403 14.32 -10.74 -33.81
N PRO A 404 14.44 -10.54 -35.14
CA PRO A 404 15.20 -9.43 -35.69
C PRO A 404 14.58 -8.06 -35.36
N VAL A 405 13.25 -7.96 -35.29
CA VAL A 405 12.53 -6.73 -34.95
C VAL A 405 12.79 -6.35 -33.49
N PHE A 406 12.76 -7.34 -32.59
CA PHE A 406 13.02 -7.10 -31.17
C PHE A 406 14.45 -6.62 -30.92
N LYS A 407 15.45 -7.17 -31.63
CA LYS A 407 16.85 -6.72 -31.54
C LYS A 407 17.09 -5.28 -32.00
N MET A 408 16.17 -4.72 -32.80
CA MET A 408 16.27 -3.36 -33.34
C MET A 408 15.53 -2.33 -32.49
N LYS A 409 14.63 -2.75 -31.60
CA LYS A 409 14.01 -1.89 -30.59
C LYS A 409 15.00 -1.66 -29.45
#